data_AF-A0A9E2YHN6-F1
#
_entry.id   AF-A0A9E2YHN6-F1
#
_cell.length_a   1.000
_cell.length_b   1.000
_cell.length_c   1.000
_cell.angle_alpha   90.00
_cell.angle_beta   90.00
_cell.angle_gamma   90.00
#
_symmetry.space_group_name_H-M   'P 1'
#
loop_
_entity.id
_entity.type
_entity.pdbx_description
1 polymer ?
#
loop_
_entity_poly.entity_id
_entity_poly.type
_entity_poly.pdbx_seq_one_letter_code
_entity_poly.pdbx_strand_id
1 'polypeptide(L)'
;RTLWDVPAVALVGIGNGSQVALAYAASRPDRVSRLILDSPVALGVNAEAAAEQQVKGQQASLDAFAAQCLAVNCPLGPDPKGAVSALLSDARAGRGPGGASVAQVANAITVALGFPSGGRVDATTSLAGALAAARSGDVNQLNNLINRADAAQDSDGQFISSCSDAINRPTPDRVRELVVAWAKLYPQFGTVAALNLVKCVHWPTGSPPAPPKSLKVDVLLSGVQSDPIVGSEGVAQTAATIINANAASKRVMWQGIGHGASIYSNCAVPPLIGYLNTGKLPATDTYCPA
;
A
#
# COMPACT_ATOMS: atom_id res chain seq x y z
N ARG A 1 22.59 4.00 -13.99
CA ARG A 1 23.12 5.29 -14.51
C ARG A 1 24.50 5.13 -15.16
N THR A 2 25.60 4.93 -14.42
CA THR A 2 26.96 4.86 -14.99
C THR A 2 27.09 3.78 -16.07
N LEU A 3 26.54 2.59 -15.84
CA LEU A 3 26.53 1.50 -16.83
C LEU A 3 25.72 1.80 -18.10
N TRP A 4 24.74 2.71 -18.02
CA TRP A 4 23.94 3.13 -19.18
C TRP A 4 24.51 4.39 -19.86
N ASP A 5 25.63 4.92 -19.35
CA ASP A 5 26.30 6.13 -19.84
C ASP A 5 25.38 7.36 -20.01
N VAL A 6 24.45 7.55 -19.06
CA VAL A 6 23.55 8.72 -19.06
C VAL A 6 23.92 9.72 -17.96
N PRO A 7 23.82 11.04 -18.21
CA PRO A 7 24.19 12.06 -17.22
C PRO A 7 23.29 12.07 -15.99
N ALA A 8 22.00 11.72 -16.18
CA ALA A 8 20.96 11.64 -15.16
C ALA A 8 19.95 10.54 -15.50
N VAL A 9 19.17 10.09 -14.52
CA VAL A 9 18.09 9.11 -14.68
C VAL A 9 16.74 9.69 -14.30
N ALA A 10 15.70 9.28 -15.01
CA ALA A 10 14.33 9.43 -14.56
C ALA A 10 14.02 8.29 -13.56
N LEU A 11 13.43 8.63 -12.43
CA LEU A 11 13.08 7.66 -11.38
C LEU A 11 11.57 7.65 -11.20
N VAL A 12 11.00 6.45 -11.25
CA VAL A 12 9.61 6.17 -10.86
C VAL A 12 9.67 5.21 -9.69
N GLY A 13 9.26 5.69 -8.51
CA GLY A 13 9.15 4.88 -7.30
C GLY A 13 7.69 4.58 -7.02
N ILE A 14 7.38 3.33 -6.66
CA ILE A 14 6.04 2.90 -6.23
C ILE A 14 6.17 2.29 -4.84
N GLY A 15 5.29 2.65 -3.90
CA GLY A 15 5.37 2.12 -2.53
C GLY A 15 6.67 2.55 -1.83
N ASN A 16 7.36 1.59 -1.22
CA ASN A 16 8.70 1.79 -0.63
C ASN A 16 9.74 2.22 -1.68
N GLY A 17 9.57 1.87 -2.97
CA GLY A 17 10.44 2.35 -4.05
C GLY A 17 10.50 3.89 -4.13
N SER A 18 9.49 4.59 -3.62
CA SER A 18 9.51 6.05 -3.47
C SER A 18 10.56 6.54 -2.47
N GLN A 19 10.79 5.81 -1.36
CA GLN A 19 11.85 6.12 -0.40
C GLN A 19 13.24 5.92 -1.04
N VAL A 20 13.41 4.84 -1.80
CA VAL A 20 14.65 4.59 -2.56
C VAL A 20 14.92 5.71 -3.56
N ALA A 21 13.91 6.12 -4.32
CA ALA A 21 14.02 7.20 -5.30
C ALA A 21 14.36 8.54 -4.64
N LEU A 22 13.72 8.88 -3.51
CA LEU A 22 14.02 10.08 -2.73
C LEU A 22 15.42 10.04 -2.12
N ALA A 23 15.86 8.92 -1.56
CA ALA A 23 17.21 8.76 -1.02
C ALA A 23 18.29 8.89 -2.12
N TYR A 24 18.02 8.37 -3.32
CA TYR A 24 18.89 8.58 -4.47
C TYR A 24 18.95 10.06 -4.85
N ALA A 25 17.80 10.72 -4.97
CA ALA A 25 17.72 12.15 -5.29
C ALA A 25 18.40 13.02 -4.22
N ALA A 26 18.30 12.67 -2.95
CA ALA A 26 18.95 13.38 -1.84
C ALA A 26 20.48 13.27 -1.89
N SER A 27 20.99 12.07 -2.20
CA SER A 27 22.44 11.82 -2.26
C SER A 27 23.10 12.27 -3.55
N ARG A 28 22.33 12.34 -4.66
CA ARG A 28 22.83 12.60 -6.01
C ARG A 28 21.89 13.58 -6.75
N PRO A 29 21.68 14.79 -6.23
CA PRO A 29 20.66 15.72 -6.75
C PRO A 29 20.84 16.07 -8.23
N ASP A 30 22.09 16.20 -8.70
CA ASP A 30 22.40 16.54 -10.10
C ASP A 30 22.33 15.33 -11.06
N ARG A 31 21.87 14.16 -10.56
CA ARG A 31 21.79 12.90 -11.33
C ARG A 31 20.37 12.41 -11.53
N VAL A 32 19.37 13.21 -11.18
CA VAL A 32 17.95 12.91 -11.39
C VAL A 32 17.38 13.88 -12.40
N SER A 33 16.80 13.37 -13.49
CA SER A 33 16.16 14.19 -14.53
C SER A 33 14.66 14.33 -14.34
N ARG A 34 14.01 13.32 -13.75
CA ARG A 34 12.58 13.28 -13.42
C ARG A 34 12.39 12.48 -12.14
N LEU A 35 11.43 12.88 -11.32
CA LEU A 35 11.06 12.14 -10.11
C LEU A 35 9.54 11.97 -10.05
N ILE A 36 9.09 10.72 -10.09
CA ILE A 36 7.68 10.34 -9.91
C ILE A 36 7.60 9.39 -8.73
N LEU A 37 6.70 9.67 -7.79
CA LEU A 37 6.50 8.87 -6.59
C LEU A 37 5.00 8.52 -6.50
N ASP A 38 4.68 7.24 -6.64
CA ASP A 38 3.32 6.71 -6.68
C ASP A 38 3.04 5.85 -5.45
N SER A 39 1.94 6.12 -4.75
CA SER A 39 1.64 5.53 -3.44
C SER A 39 2.87 5.53 -2.51
N PRO A 40 3.51 6.69 -2.24
CA PRO A 40 4.75 6.72 -1.49
C PRO A 40 4.53 6.37 -0.02
N VAL A 41 5.44 5.59 0.55
CA VAL A 41 5.65 5.59 2.01
C VAL A 41 6.51 6.80 2.35
N ALA A 42 6.06 7.65 3.27
CA ALA A 42 6.79 8.87 3.60
C ALA A 42 8.19 8.56 4.15
N LEU A 43 9.18 9.38 3.79
CA LEU A 43 10.55 9.20 4.26
C LEU A 43 10.63 9.52 5.76
N GLY A 44 11.21 8.61 6.54
CA GLY A 44 11.37 8.81 7.98
C GLY A 44 10.07 8.71 8.79
N VAL A 45 9.00 8.12 8.23
CA VAL A 45 7.83 7.75 9.01
C VAL A 45 8.21 6.69 10.04
N ASN A 46 7.70 6.80 11.27
CA ASN A 46 7.92 5.77 12.28
C ASN A 46 7.08 4.52 11.96
N ALA A 47 7.53 3.36 12.44
CA ALA A 47 6.89 2.08 12.10
C ALA A 47 5.42 2.00 12.56
N GLU A 48 5.08 2.57 13.72
CA GLU A 48 3.71 2.59 14.24
C GLU A 48 2.77 3.39 13.33
N ALA A 49 3.15 4.60 12.93
CA ALA A 49 2.36 5.45 12.04
C ALA A 49 2.23 4.85 10.65
N ALA A 50 3.29 4.25 10.11
CA ALA A 50 3.22 3.57 8.81
C ALA A 50 2.24 2.37 8.86
N ALA A 51 2.29 1.57 9.91
CA ALA A 51 1.34 0.47 10.10
C ALA A 51 -0.09 0.98 10.32
N GLU A 52 -0.28 2.11 11.01
CA GLU A 52 -1.60 2.72 11.15
C GLU A 52 -2.15 3.23 9.81
N GLN A 53 -1.31 3.83 8.98
CA GLN A 53 -1.69 4.24 7.63
C GLN A 53 -2.11 3.06 6.77
N GLN A 54 -1.35 1.96 6.82
CA GLN A 54 -1.69 0.73 6.13
C GLN A 54 -3.03 0.17 6.59
N VAL A 55 -3.28 0.05 7.90
CA VAL A 55 -4.54 -0.54 8.40
C VAL A 55 -5.76 0.34 8.10
N LYS A 56 -5.62 1.67 8.12
CA LYS A 56 -6.65 2.59 7.61
C LYS A 56 -6.94 2.34 6.13
N GLY A 57 -5.90 2.16 5.33
CA GLY A 57 -6.01 1.79 3.91
C GLY A 57 -6.73 0.46 3.70
N GLN A 58 -6.40 -0.56 4.49
CA GLN A 58 -7.08 -1.86 4.46
C GLN A 58 -8.58 -1.72 4.78
N GLN A 59 -8.94 -0.96 5.82
CA GLN A 59 -10.34 -0.68 6.13
C GLN A 59 -11.05 0.05 4.99
N ALA A 60 -10.46 1.12 4.45
CA ALA A 60 -11.04 1.89 3.35
C ALA A 60 -11.20 1.06 2.06
N SER A 61 -10.25 0.16 1.78
CA SER A 61 -10.31 -0.75 0.64
C SER A 61 -11.44 -1.77 0.79
N LEU A 62 -11.64 -2.31 2.00
CA LEU A 62 -12.72 -3.25 2.29
C LEU A 62 -14.08 -2.57 2.20
N ASP A 63 -14.20 -1.31 2.65
CA ASP A 63 -15.42 -0.52 2.54
C ASP A 63 -15.78 -0.25 1.08
N ALA A 64 -14.80 0.17 0.27
CA ALA A 64 -14.99 0.39 -1.15
C ALA A 64 -15.31 -0.92 -1.90
N PHE A 65 -14.67 -2.03 -1.54
CA PHE A 65 -14.98 -3.36 -2.06
C PHE A 65 -16.42 -3.75 -1.72
N ALA A 66 -16.85 -3.60 -0.46
CA ALA A 66 -18.20 -3.97 -0.04
C ALA A 66 -19.26 -3.15 -0.78
N ALA A 67 -19.04 -1.85 -0.96
CA ALA A 67 -19.93 -0.99 -1.73
C ALA A 67 -20.04 -1.43 -3.20
N GLN A 68 -18.90 -1.77 -3.83
CA GLN A 68 -18.91 -2.29 -5.19
C GLN A 68 -19.60 -3.66 -5.28
N CYS A 69 -19.34 -4.55 -4.33
CA CYS A 69 -19.90 -5.89 -4.23
C CYS A 69 -21.43 -5.83 -4.17
N LEU A 70 -21.97 -4.91 -3.36
CA LEU A 70 -23.41 -4.62 -3.31
C LEU A 70 -23.95 -4.10 -4.65
N ALA A 71 -23.27 -3.13 -5.26
CA ALA A 71 -23.71 -2.53 -6.53
C ALA A 71 -23.79 -3.54 -7.68
N VAL A 72 -22.98 -4.59 -7.65
CA VAL A 72 -22.93 -5.64 -8.70
C VAL A 72 -23.62 -6.94 -8.29
N ASN A 73 -24.34 -6.97 -7.15
CA ASN A 73 -25.00 -8.17 -6.62
C ASN A 73 -24.05 -9.38 -6.50
N CYS A 74 -22.88 -9.16 -5.89
CA CYS A 74 -21.85 -10.18 -5.76
C CYS A 74 -22.28 -11.38 -4.88
N PRO A 75 -21.55 -12.51 -4.93
CA PRO A 75 -21.88 -13.73 -4.19
C PRO A 75 -21.79 -13.64 -2.65
N LEU A 76 -21.28 -12.53 -2.07
CA LEU A 76 -21.23 -12.36 -0.61
C LEU A 76 -22.57 -11.95 0.01
N GLY A 77 -23.58 -11.68 -0.82
CA GLY A 77 -24.93 -11.34 -0.37
C GLY A 77 -25.07 -9.88 0.09
N PRO A 78 -26.10 -9.57 0.89
CA PRO A 78 -26.49 -8.18 1.21
C PRO A 78 -25.60 -7.51 2.25
N ASP A 79 -24.67 -8.23 2.88
CA ASP A 79 -23.67 -7.67 3.79
C ASP A 79 -22.27 -8.23 3.50
N PRO A 80 -21.59 -7.76 2.44
CA PRO A 80 -20.25 -8.24 2.08
C PRO A 80 -19.22 -8.01 3.19
N LYS A 81 -19.27 -6.86 3.87
CA LYS A 81 -18.33 -6.53 4.96
C LYS A 81 -18.56 -7.43 6.17
N GLY A 82 -19.81 -7.72 6.52
CA GLY A 82 -20.16 -8.69 7.55
C GLY A 82 -19.68 -10.10 7.21
N ALA A 83 -19.83 -10.53 5.95
CA ALA A 83 -19.34 -11.83 5.49
C ALA A 83 -17.80 -11.97 5.64
N VAL A 84 -17.05 -10.92 5.28
CA VAL A 84 -15.60 -10.87 5.50
C VAL A 84 -15.25 -10.86 6.99
N SER A 85 -16.00 -10.10 7.78
CA SER A 85 -15.78 -10.01 9.23
C SER A 85 -16.02 -11.35 9.93
N ALA A 86 -17.04 -12.10 9.51
CA ALA A 86 -17.31 -13.45 10.00
C ALA A 86 -16.15 -14.41 9.67
N LEU A 87 -15.65 -14.37 8.42
CA LEU A 87 -14.52 -15.19 7.99
C LEU A 87 -13.27 -14.92 8.85
N LEU A 88 -12.95 -13.65 9.08
CA LEU A 88 -11.82 -13.24 9.91
C LEU A 88 -12.04 -13.63 11.38
N SER A 89 -13.27 -13.54 11.89
CA SER A 89 -13.63 -13.96 13.25
C SER A 89 -13.43 -15.47 13.44
N ASP A 90 -13.91 -16.29 12.50
CA ASP A 90 -13.70 -17.74 12.54
C ASP A 90 -12.22 -18.10 12.47
N ALA A 91 -11.44 -17.44 11.61
CA ALA A 91 -9.99 -17.62 11.54
C ALA A 91 -9.28 -17.24 12.85
N ARG A 92 -9.72 -16.17 13.56
CA ARG A 92 -9.19 -15.82 14.90
C ARG A 92 -9.53 -16.88 15.95
N ALA A 93 -10.67 -17.54 15.82
CA ALA A 93 -11.10 -18.61 16.72
C ALA A 93 -10.50 -19.99 16.36
N GLY A 94 -9.52 -20.04 15.44
CA GLY A 94 -8.90 -21.29 15.00
C GLY A 94 -9.76 -22.13 14.05
N ARG A 95 -10.85 -21.57 13.51
CA ARG A 95 -11.78 -22.22 12.57
C ARG A 95 -11.71 -21.60 11.17
N GLY A 96 -10.55 -21.07 10.79
CA GLY A 96 -10.39 -20.48 9.46
C GLY A 96 -10.62 -21.52 8.36
N PRO A 97 -11.14 -21.14 7.18
CA PRO A 97 -11.37 -22.08 6.10
C PRO A 97 -10.06 -22.80 5.74
N GLY A 98 -10.10 -24.13 5.69
CA GLY A 98 -8.92 -24.95 5.37
C GLY A 98 -7.84 -24.91 6.44
N GLY A 99 -8.14 -24.42 7.65
CA GLY A 99 -7.18 -24.21 8.73
C GLY A 99 -6.36 -22.93 8.59
N ALA A 100 -6.71 -22.03 7.66
CA ALA A 100 -5.99 -20.77 7.46
C ALA A 100 -6.04 -19.88 8.71
N SER A 101 -4.89 -19.32 9.09
CA SER A 101 -4.82 -18.34 10.18
C SER A 101 -5.49 -17.01 9.78
N VAL A 102 -5.89 -16.21 10.76
CA VAL A 102 -6.41 -14.85 10.50
C VAL A 102 -5.41 -13.99 9.74
N ALA A 103 -4.10 -14.16 9.99
CA ALA A 103 -3.06 -13.41 9.30
C ALA A 103 -3.02 -13.76 7.80
N GLN A 104 -3.11 -15.04 7.45
CA GLN A 104 -3.16 -15.48 6.05
C GLN A 104 -4.41 -14.96 5.33
N VAL A 105 -5.59 -15.06 5.95
CA VAL A 105 -6.84 -14.57 5.35
C VAL A 105 -6.82 -13.04 5.18
N ALA A 106 -6.37 -12.31 6.20
CA ALA A 106 -6.25 -10.85 6.14
C ALA A 106 -5.24 -10.39 5.08
N ASN A 107 -4.10 -11.08 4.97
CA ASN A 107 -3.08 -10.80 3.96
C ASN A 107 -3.59 -11.10 2.54
N ALA A 108 -4.25 -12.24 2.35
CA ALA A 108 -4.86 -12.63 1.07
C ALA A 108 -5.86 -11.57 0.57
N ILE A 109 -6.74 -11.07 1.45
CA ILE A 109 -7.70 -10.01 1.12
C ILE A 109 -6.96 -8.70 0.79
N THR A 110 -5.98 -8.32 1.61
CA THR A 110 -5.17 -7.11 1.43
C THR A 110 -4.44 -7.10 0.09
N VAL A 111 -3.79 -8.21 -0.27
CA VAL A 111 -3.08 -8.38 -1.56
C VAL A 111 -4.06 -8.40 -2.72
N ALA A 112 -5.20 -9.09 -2.61
CA ALA A 112 -6.19 -9.13 -3.67
C ALA A 112 -6.77 -7.74 -3.98
N LEU A 113 -6.98 -6.91 -2.95
CA LEU A 113 -7.43 -5.53 -3.10
C LEU A 113 -6.31 -4.59 -3.56
N GLY A 114 -5.07 -4.78 -3.07
CA GLY A 114 -3.92 -3.95 -3.42
C GLY A 114 -3.39 -4.19 -4.83
N PHE A 115 -3.51 -5.42 -5.32
CA PHE A 115 -3.05 -5.81 -6.64
C PHE A 115 -4.22 -6.48 -7.41
N PRO A 116 -5.27 -5.73 -7.76
CA PRO A 116 -6.41 -6.31 -8.45
C PRO A 116 -6.00 -6.82 -9.84
N SER A 117 -6.57 -7.96 -10.24
CA SER A 117 -6.43 -8.50 -11.59
C SER A 117 -7.71 -8.26 -12.38
N GLY A 118 -7.59 -7.64 -13.55
CA GLY A 118 -8.74 -7.29 -14.38
C GLY A 118 -9.39 -5.97 -14.00
N GLY A 119 -10.57 -5.70 -14.56
CA GLY A 119 -11.33 -4.49 -14.25
C GLY A 119 -11.91 -4.49 -12.84
N ARG A 120 -12.35 -3.33 -12.36
CA ARG A 120 -12.92 -3.14 -11.01
C ARG A 120 -14.04 -4.15 -10.67
N VAL A 121 -14.95 -4.40 -11.61
CA VAL A 121 -16.05 -5.36 -11.43
C VAL A 121 -15.53 -6.79 -11.37
N ASP A 122 -14.65 -7.21 -12.29
CA ASP A 122 -14.11 -8.57 -12.33
C ASP A 122 -13.28 -8.88 -11.09
N ALA A 123 -12.43 -7.95 -10.66
CA ALA A 123 -11.63 -8.08 -9.44
C ALA A 123 -12.53 -8.23 -8.20
N THR A 124 -13.61 -7.44 -8.12
CA THR A 124 -14.59 -7.53 -7.03
C THR A 124 -15.31 -8.88 -7.03
N THR A 125 -15.84 -9.31 -8.18
CA THR A 125 -16.57 -10.57 -8.30
C THR A 125 -15.68 -11.78 -8.04
N SER A 126 -14.43 -11.74 -8.50
CA SER A 126 -13.43 -12.79 -8.27
C SER A 126 -13.11 -12.95 -6.78
N LEU A 127 -12.78 -11.84 -6.09
CA LEU A 127 -12.52 -11.88 -4.65
C LEU A 127 -13.78 -12.30 -3.86
N ALA A 128 -14.95 -11.74 -4.20
CA ALA A 128 -16.21 -12.10 -3.56
C ALA A 128 -16.55 -13.59 -3.75
N GLY A 129 -16.34 -14.13 -4.95
CA GLY A 129 -16.54 -15.55 -5.25
C GLY A 129 -15.60 -16.45 -4.44
N ALA A 130 -14.31 -16.11 -4.35
CA ALA A 130 -13.35 -16.87 -3.56
C ALA A 130 -13.72 -16.90 -2.06
N LEU A 131 -14.14 -15.76 -1.52
CA LEU A 131 -14.54 -15.65 -0.11
C LEU A 131 -15.89 -16.33 0.15
N ALA A 132 -16.85 -16.27 -0.77
CA ALA A 132 -18.12 -16.97 -0.68
C ALA A 132 -17.92 -18.50 -0.73
N ALA A 133 -17.11 -19.00 -1.66
CA ALA A 133 -16.78 -20.42 -1.78
C ALA A 133 -16.11 -20.96 -0.51
N ALA A 134 -15.16 -20.20 0.06
CA ALA A 134 -14.49 -20.58 1.31
C ALA A 134 -15.48 -20.66 2.48
N ARG A 135 -16.47 -19.77 2.55
CA ARG A 135 -17.56 -19.83 3.55
C ARG A 135 -18.47 -21.04 3.38
N SER A 136 -18.62 -21.56 2.16
CA SER A 136 -19.36 -22.80 1.88
C SER A 136 -18.50 -24.07 1.96
N GLY A 137 -17.21 -23.95 2.33
CA GLY A 137 -16.30 -25.09 2.53
C GLY A 137 -15.37 -25.41 1.36
N ASP A 138 -15.50 -24.73 0.22
CA ASP A 138 -14.54 -24.85 -0.89
C ASP A 138 -13.42 -23.81 -0.75
N VAL A 139 -12.26 -24.29 -0.30
CA VAL A 139 -11.13 -23.42 0.06
C VAL A 139 -10.14 -23.20 -1.07
N ASN A 140 -10.34 -23.81 -2.25
CA ASN A 140 -9.34 -23.82 -3.31
C ASN A 140 -8.96 -22.41 -3.76
N GLN A 141 -9.96 -21.55 -3.99
CA GLN A 141 -9.72 -20.17 -4.43
C GLN A 141 -9.10 -19.31 -3.33
N LEU A 142 -9.49 -19.50 -2.07
CA LEU A 142 -8.86 -18.81 -0.94
C LEU A 142 -7.39 -19.22 -0.79
N ASN A 143 -7.07 -20.51 -0.93
CA ASN A 143 -5.70 -20.99 -0.88
C ASN A 143 -4.85 -20.40 -2.02
N ASN A 144 -5.42 -20.23 -3.22
CA ASN A 144 -4.74 -19.54 -4.32
C ASN A 144 -4.44 -18.07 -3.97
N LEU A 145 -5.39 -17.37 -3.32
CA LEU A 145 -5.16 -15.99 -2.87
C LEU A 145 -4.09 -15.92 -1.77
N ILE A 146 -4.06 -16.88 -0.84
CA ILE A 146 -3.03 -16.97 0.21
C ILE A 146 -1.65 -17.19 -0.43
N ASN A 147 -1.51 -18.21 -1.29
CA ASN A 147 -0.25 -18.49 -1.97
C ASN A 147 0.25 -17.29 -2.81
N ARG A 148 -0.67 -16.60 -3.48
CA ARG A 148 -0.37 -15.36 -4.20
C ARG A 148 0.13 -14.27 -3.25
N ALA A 149 -0.50 -14.11 -2.10
CA ALA A 149 -0.13 -13.11 -1.11
C ALA A 149 1.26 -13.36 -0.52
N ASP A 150 1.56 -14.61 -0.18
CA ASP A 150 2.87 -15.01 0.33
C ASP A 150 3.96 -14.77 -0.73
N ALA A 151 3.71 -15.17 -1.98
CA ALA A 151 4.63 -14.93 -3.09
C ALA A 151 4.86 -13.45 -3.41
N ALA A 152 3.87 -12.60 -3.17
CA ALA A 152 3.94 -11.17 -3.48
C ALA A 152 4.60 -10.33 -2.38
N GLN A 153 4.45 -10.72 -1.11
CA GLN A 153 4.79 -9.84 0.03
C GLN A 153 5.61 -10.48 1.14
N ASP A 154 5.86 -11.79 1.14
CA ASP A 154 6.53 -12.47 2.27
C ASP A 154 7.87 -13.11 1.85
N SER A 155 8.57 -12.52 0.89
CA SER A 155 9.93 -12.95 0.55
C SER A 155 10.96 -12.51 1.60
N ASP A 156 12.02 -13.30 1.80
CA ASP A 156 13.12 -12.96 2.72
C ASP A 156 13.71 -11.57 2.43
N GLY A 157 13.84 -11.20 1.15
CA GLY A 157 14.35 -9.89 0.74
C GLY A 157 13.43 -8.73 1.17
N GLN A 158 12.11 -8.90 1.03
CA GLN A 158 11.14 -7.91 1.51
C GLN A 158 11.16 -7.82 3.04
N PHE A 159 11.22 -8.96 3.73
CA PHE A 159 11.34 -8.98 5.20
C PHE A 159 12.59 -8.22 5.68
N ILE A 160 13.76 -8.52 5.09
CA ILE A 160 15.01 -7.83 5.41
C ILE A 160 14.90 -6.33 5.12
N SER A 161 14.36 -5.93 3.96
CA SER A 161 14.21 -4.52 3.59
C SER A 161 13.26 -3.79 4.54
N SER A 162 12.05 -4.31 4.75
CA SER A 162 11.04 -3.69 5.61
C SER A 162 11.52 -3.56 7.05
N CYS A 163 12.19 -4.58 7.59
CA CYS A 163 12.75 -4.47 8.94
C CYS A 163 13.94 -3.51 8.98
N SER A 164 14.83 -3.50 7.99
CA SER A 164 15.99 -2.61 7.97
C SER A 164 15.61 -1.13 7.85
N ASP A 165 14.53 -0.84 7.12
CA ASP A 165 14.01 0.52 6.89
C ASP A 165 13.07 1.01 8.00
N ALA A 166 12.54 0.11 8.84
CA ALA A 166 11.64 0.45 9.93
C ALA A 166 12.37 1.21 11.04
N ILE A 167 12.00 2.48 11.25
CA ILE A 167 12.56 3.34 12.28
C ILE A 167 11.59 3.60 13.43
N ASN A 168 12.12 3.99 14.60
CA ASN A 168 11.33 4.34 15.78
C ASN A 168 10.26 3.28 16.09
N ARG A 169 10.69 2.01 16.16
CA ARG A 169 9.77 0.88 16.34
C ARG A 169 9.12 0.92 17.72
N PRO A 170 7.84 0.54 17.83
CA PRO A 170 7.18 0.47 19.12
C PRO A 170 7.80 -0.62 20.00
N THR A 171 7.77 -0.41 21.31
CA THR A 171 8.16 -1.45 22.28
C THR A 171 7.15 -2.60 22.27
N PRO A 172 7.51 -3.79 22.77
CA PRO A 172 6.55 -4.89 22.92
C PRO A 172 5.31 -4.51 23.74
N ASP A 173 5.45 -3.70 24.78
CA ASP A 173 4.32 -3.21 25.58
C ASP A 173 3.42 -2.28 24.77
N ARG A 174 4.02 -1.37 23.99
CA ARG A 174 3.25 -0.53 23.07
C ARG A 174 2.48 -1.36 22.06
N VAL A 175 3.07 -2.43 21.51
CA VAL A 175 2.36 -3.34 20.60
C VAL A 175 1.17 -4.02 21.29
N ARG A 176 1.28 -4.43 22.56
CA ARG A 176 0.15 -4.99 23.32
C ARG A 176 -1.00 -3.99 23.48
N GLU A 177 -0.69 -2.72 23.74
CA GLU A 177 -1.69 -1.65 23.78
C GLU A 177 -2.39 -1.49 22.42
N LEU A 178 -1.60 -1.47 21.33
CA LEU A 178 -2.12 -1.34 19.97
C LEU A 178 -3.02 -2.52 19.59
N VAL A 179 -2.70 -3.75 20.01
CA VAL A 179 -3.58 -4.92 19.77
C VAL A 179 -4.99 -4.68 20.31
N VAL A 180 -5.13 -4.05 21.48
CA VAL A 180 -6.42 -3.74 22.09
C VAL A 180 -7.08 -2.53 21.41
N ALA A 181 -6.32 -1.46 21.15
CA ALA A 181 -6.83 -0.24 20.57
C ALA A 181 -7.27 -0.43 19.12
N TRP A 182 -6.40 -1.01 18.29
CA TRP A 182 -6.65 -1.20 16.86
C TRP A 182 -7.71 -2.27 16.59
N ALA A 183 -7.91 -3.25 17.48
CA ALA A 183 -9.06 -4.15 17.37
C ALA A 183 -10.41 -3.40 17.41
N LYS A 184 -10.47 -2.26 18.11
CA LYS A 184 -11.69 -1.43 18.18
C LYS A 184 -11.79 -0.46 17.01
N LEU A 185 -10.69 0.18 16.64
CA LEU A 185 -10.65 1.18 15.57
C LEU A 185 -10.73 0.55 14.18
N TYR A 186 -10.12 -0.62 14.01
CA TYR A 186 -9.97 -1.32 12.73
C TYR A 186 -10.38 -2.79 12.89
N PRO A 187 -11.68 -3.10 13.02
CA PRO A 187 -12.15 -4.41 13.48
C PRO A 187 -11.74 -5.60 12.60
N GLN A 188 -11.50 -5.36 11.31
CA GLN A 188 -11.13 -6.42 10.37
C GLN A 188 -9.62 -6.69 10.41
N PHE A 189 -8.80 -5.64 10.49
CA PHE A 189 -7.36 -5.77 10.26
C PHE A 189 -6.47 -5.37 11.45
N GLY A 190 -7.00 -4.64 12.42
CA GLY A 190 -6.25 -3.98 13.49
C GLY A 190 -5.38 -4.88 14.35
N THR A 191 -5.92 -6.02 14.81
CA THR A 191 -5.12 -6.98 15.59
C THR A 191 -3.96 -7.55 14.79
N VAL A 192 -4.18 -7.90 13.51
CA VAL A 192 -3.13 -8.44 12.64
C VAL A 192 -2.08 -7.37 12.35
N ALA A 193 -2.51 -6.14 12.04
CA ALA A 193 -1.63 -5.00 11.81
C ALA A 193 -0.76 -4.69 13.04
N ALA A 194 -1.34 -4.69 14.25
CA ALA A 194 -0.58 -4.47 15.47
C ALA A 194 0.43 -5.59 15.73
N LEU A 195 0.04 -6.85 15.56
CA LEU A 195 0.95 -8.00 15.74
C LEU A 195 2.08 -8.03 14.71
N ASN A 196 1.85 -7.55 13.49
CA ASN A 196 2.90 -7.46 12.47
C ASN A 196 4.06 -6.55 12.88
N LEU A 197 3.84 -5.57 13.76
CA LEU A 197 4.92 -4.72 14.30
C LEU A 197 5.95 -5.53 15.10
N VAL A 198 5.57 -6.68 15.66
CA VAL A 198 6.49 -7.56 16.41
C VAL A 198 7.59 -8.13 15.54
N LYS A 199 7.30 -8.38 14.24
CA LYS A 199 8.21 -9.07 13.30
C LYS A 199 9.61 -8.46 13.26
N CYS A 200 9.72 -7.14 13.40
CA CYS A 200 10.98 -6.42 13.28
C CYS A 200 11.56 -5.90 14.60
N VAL A 201 10.92 -6.13 15.77
CA VAL A 201 11.30 -5.47 17.04
C VAL A 201 12.78 -5.65 17.40
N HIS A 202 13.33 -6.85 17.16
CA HIS A 202 14.72 -7.18 17.50
C HIS A 202 15.68 -7.16 16.30
N TRP A 203 15.23 -6.68 15.13
CA TRP A 203 16.06 -6.64 13.93
C TRP A 203 17.09 -5.49 14.00
N PRO A 204 18.37 -5.69 13.67
CA PRO A 204 19.34 -4.59 13.62
C PRO A 204 18.91 -3.49 12.64
N THR A 205 18.93 -2.21 13.05
CA THR A 205 18.59 -1.08 12.17
C THR A 205 19.83 -0.32 11.69
N GLY A 206 19.82 0.10 10.43
CA GLY A 206 20.68 1.18 9.97
C GLY A 206 20.12 2.56 10.33
N SER A 207 20.91 3.62 10.11
CA SER A 207 20.36 4.97 10.14
C SER A 207 19.54 5.22 8.87
N PRO A 208 18.33 5.79 8.97
CA PRO A 208 17.55 6.11 7.78
C PRO A 208 18.30 7.13 6.89
N PRO A 209 18.10 7.08 5.57
CA PRO A 209 18.60 8.12 4.68
C PRO A 209 18.11 9.50 5.12
N ALA A 210 19.01 10.48 5.13
CA ALA A 210 18.61 11.85 5.41
C ALA A 210 17.66 12.37 4.31
N PRO A 211 16.62 13.15 4.68
CA PRO A 211 15.75 13.78 3.70
C PRO A 211 16.53 14.73 2.78
N PRO A 212 16.06 14.91 1.52
CA PRO A 212 16.71 15.84 0.60
C PRO A 212 16.65 17.27 1.15
N LYS A 213 17.79 17.96 1.18
CA LYS A 213 17.86 19.39 1.51
C LYS A 213 17.48 20.28 0.32
N SER A 214 17.70 19.79 -0.89
CA SER A 214 17.36 20.45 -2.13
C SER A 214 17.08 19.40 -3.19
N LEU A 215 15.99 19.56 -3.93
CA LEU A 215 15.70 18.81 -5.15
C LEU A 215 15.89 19.74 -6.36
N LYS A 216 16.54 19.24 -7.42
CA LYS A 216 16.77 20.00 -8.67
C LYS A 216 15.64 19.85 -9.68
N VAL A 217 14.67 19.01 -9.38
CA VAL A 217 13.51 18.71 -10.21
C VAL A 217 12.25 18.80 -9.36
N ASP A 218 11.19 19.32 -9.94
CA ASP A 218 9.86 19.21 -9.36
C ASP A 218 9.37 17.76 -9.44
N VAL A 219 8.45 17.37 -8.56
CA VAL A 219 8.08 15.96 -8.36
C VAL A 219 6.61 15.72 -8.71
N LEU A 220 6.35 14.70 -9.52
CA LEU A 220 4.99 14.23 -9.73
C LEU A 220 4.64 13.19 -8.65
N LEU A 221 3.61 13.49 -7.87
CA LEU A 221 3.07 12.58 -6.87
C LEU A 221 1.85 11.87 -7.44
N SER A 222 1.73 10.58 -7.18
CA SER A 222 0.54 9.79 -7.50
C SER A 222 0.15 8.95 -6.29
N GLY A 223 -1.11 8.56 -6.20
CA GLY A 223 -1.54 7.67 -5.14
C GLY A 223 -2.99 7.25 -5.28
N VAL A 224 -3.35 6.25 -4.47
CA VAL A 224 -4.66 5.62 -4.49
C VAL A 224 -5.41 5.97 -3.21
N GLN A 225 -6.68 6.34 -3.32
CA GLN A 225 -7.51 6.75 -2.20
C GLN A 225 -7.69 5.61 -1.19
N SER A 226 -7.95 4.39 -1.69
CA SER A 226 -8.15 3.18 -0.90
C SER A 226 -7.01 2.18 -1.14
N ASP A 227 -5.78 2.59 -0.82
CA ASP A 227 -4.58 1.77 -0.92
C ASP A 227 -4.40 0.86 0.32
N PRO A 228 -4.58 -0.47 0.22
CA PRO A 228 -4.45 -1.35 1.38
C PRO A 228 -3.00 -1.74 1.70
N ILE A 229 -2.03 -1.37 0.86
CA ILE A 229 -0.63 -1.78 1.00
C ILE A 229 0.13 -0.74 1.82
N VAL A 230 -0.07 0.56 1.55
CA VAL A 230 0.65 1.64 2.23
C VAL A 230 -0.25 2.75 2.79
N GLY A 231 -1.55 2.70 2.52
CA GLY A 231 -2.46 3.80 2.83
C GLY A 231 -2.31 5.01 1.89
N SER A 232 -3.10 6.06 2.11
CA SER A 232 -3.14 7.24 1.23
C SER A 232 -2.44 8.48 1.79
N GLU A 233 -2.14 8.49 3.09
CA GLU A 233 -1.58 9.66 3.79
C GLU A 233 -0.14 9.99 3.34
N GLY A 234 0.61 8.99 2.88
CA GLY A 234 2.01 9.16 2.47
C GLY A 234 2.21 10.15 1.32
N VAL A 235 1.21 10.36 0.46
CA VAL A 235 1.26 11.38 -0.61
C VAL A 235 1.42 12.79 -0.03
N ALA A 236 0.60 13.15 0.95
CA ALA A 236 0.62 14.49 1.55
C ALA A 236 1.90 14.71 2.38
N GLN A 237 2.34 13.68 3.12
CA GLN A 237 3.57 13.74 3.89
C GLN A 237 4.80 13.90 2.98
N THR A 238 4.83 13.17 1.87
CA THR A 238 5.91 13.28 0.87
C THR A 238 5.91 14.64 0.17
N ALA A 239 4.73 15.22 -0.11
CA ALA A 239 4.62 16.58 -0.63
C ALA A 239 5.27 17.60 0.31
N ALA A 240 5.08 17.46 1.63
CA ALA A 240 5.75 18.31 2.62
C ALA A 240 7.28 18.14 2.60
N THR A 241 7.79 16.91 2.46
CA THR A 241 9.23 16.66 2.27
C THR A 241 9.78 17.36 1.03
N ILE A 242 9.02 17.36 -0.08
CA ILE A 242 9.42 18.00 -1.34
C ILE A 242 9.46 19.53 -1.20
N ILE A 243 8.46 20.13 -0.54
CA ILE A 243 8.43 21.56 -0.24
C ILE A 243 9.64 21.97 0.60
N ASN A 244 9.96 21.20 1.65
CA ASN A 244 11.14 21.43 2.49
C ASN A 244 12.46 21.30 1.73
N ALA A 245 12.46 20.64 0.57
CA ALA A 245 13.60 20.52 -0.34
C ALA A 245 13.57 21.57 -1.48
N ASN A 246 12.80 22.65 -1.32
CA ASN A 246 12.68 23.76 -2.26
C ASN A 246 12.28 23.35 -3.69
N ALA A 247 11.42 22.34 -3.83
CA ALA A 247 10.84 21.92 -5.11
C ALA A 247 9.31 21.93 -5.06
N ALA A 248 8.67 22.05 -6.22
CA ALA A 248 7.23 21.94 -6.35
C ALA A 248 6.80 20.48 -6.51
N SER A 249 5.53 20.21 -6.20
CA SER A 249 4.90 18.95 -6.56
C SER A 249 3.45 19.15 -7.01
N LYS A 250 2.96 18.19 -7.80
CA LYS A 250 1.56 18.08 -8.22
C LYS A 250 1.09 16.65 -8.06
N ARG A 251 -0.19 16.48 -7.72
CA ARG A 251 -0.76 15.18 -7.35
C ARG A 251 -1.67 14.64 -8.44
N VAL A 252 -1.63 13.33 -8.63
CA VAL A 252 -2.56 12.54 -9.43
C VAL A 252 -3.18 11.49 -8.51
N MET A 253 -4.40 11.73 -8.04
CA MET A 253 -5.06 10.88 -7.05
C MET A 253 -6.13 10.02 -7.70
N TRP A 254 -5.95 8.70 -7.70
CA TRP A 254 -6.96 7.76 -8.17
C TRP A 254 -7.92 7.38 -7.03
N GLN A 255 -9.22 7.53 -7.28
CA GLN A 255 -10.29 7.27 -6.31
C GLN A 255 -10.70 5.79 -6.20
N GLY A 256 -9.91 4.87 -6.76
CA GLY A 256 -10.17 3.44 -6.73
C GLY A 256 -9.50 2.68 -5.58
N ILE A 257 -9.42 1.36 -5.76
CA ILE A 257 -8.80 0.40 -4.84
C ILE A 257 -7.58 -0.21 -5.53
N GLY A 258 -6.42 -0.17 -4.88
CA GLY A 258 -5.18 -0.73 -5.42
C GLY A 258 -3.94 -0.04 -4.86
N HIS A 259 -2.78 -0.48 -5.32
CA HIS A 259 -1.48 0.07 -4.94
C HIS A 259 -0.71 0.54 -6.18
N GLY A 260 -0.60 1.86 -6.33
CA GLY A 260 -0.06 2.52 -7.52
C GLY A 260 -1.16 2.98 -8.48
N ALA A 261 -1.42 4.29 -8.53
CA ALA A 261 -2.39 4.87 -9.45
C ALA A 261 -1.94 4.73 -10.91
N SER A 262 -0.64 4.82 -11.17
CA SER A 262 -0.05 4.67 -12.50
C SER A 262 -0.18 3.26 -13.08
N ILE A 263 -0.40 2.25 -12.22
CA ILE A 263 -0.54 0.86 -12.63
C ILE A 263 -1.99 0.56 -13.05
N TYR A 264 -2.96 1.04 -12.27
CA TYR A 264 -4.34 0.57 -12.36
C TYR A 264 -5.32 1.63 -12.91
N SER A 265 -4.90 2.89 -13.06
CA SER A 265 -5.77 3.96 -13.57
C SER A 265 -5.28 4.51 -14.91
N ASN A 266 -6.03 4.23 -15.98
CA ASN A 266 -5.77 4.82 -17.29
C ASN A 266 -5.82 6.36 -17.28
N CYS A 267 -6.55 6.96 -16.35
CA CYS A 267 -6.58 8.41 -16.16
C CYS A 267 -5.27 8.97 -15.56
N ALA A 268 -4.54 8.16 -14.77
CA ALA A 268 -3.30 8.60 -14.13
C ALA A 268 -2.09 8.55 -15.07
N VAL A 269 -2.16 7.76 -16.15
CA VAL A 269 -1.05 7.55 -17.09
C VAL A 269 -0.72 8.81 -17.92
N PRO A 270 -1.66 9.57 -18.50
CA PRO A 270 -1.31 10.74 -19.32
C PRO A 270 -0.52 11.83 -18.58
N PRO A 271 -0.87 12.24 -17.34
CA PRO A 271 -0.03 13.16 -16.56
C PRO A 271 1.40 12.65 -16.34
N LEU A 272 1.55 11.34 -16.07
CA LEU A 272 2.85 10.69 -15.87
C LEU A 272 3.71 10.76 -17.15
N ILE A 273 3.15 10.35 -18.29
CA ILE A 273 3.85 10.40 -19.58
C ILE A 273 4.18 11.84 -19.98
N GLY A 274 3.25 12.78 -19.75
CA GLY A 274 3.48 14.21 -20.02
C GLY A 274 4.66 14.77 -19.22
N TYR A 275 4.74 14.44 -17.92
CA TYR A 275 5.86 14.85 -17.08
C TYR A 275 7.18 14.17 -17.48
N LEU A 276 7.18 12.86 -17.79
CA LEU A 276 8.37 12.17 -18.28
C LEU A 276 8.94 12.84 -19.54
N ASN A 277 8.07 13.12 -20.51
CA ASN A 277 8.48 13.70 -21.79
C ASN A 277 8.96 15.15 -21.65
N THR A 278 8.24 15.98 -20.89
CA THR A 278 8.46 17.45 -20.91
C THR A 278 9.22 17.98 -19.69
N GLY A 279 9.20 17.26 -18.57
CA GLY A 279 9.68 17.75 -17.27
C GLY A 279 8.78 18.78 -16.61
N LYS A 280 7.62 19.09 -17.22
CA LYS A 280 6.65 20.04 -16.67
C LYS A 280 5.57 19.29 -15.93
N LEU A 281 5.31 19.70 -14.70
CA LEU A 281 4.17 19.19 -13.94
C LEU A 281 2.85 19.67 -14.57
N PRO A 282 1.74 18.94 -14.33
CA PRO A 282 0.39 19.44 -14.65
C PRO A 282 0.12 20.80 -13.99
N ALA A 283 -0.73 21.63 -14.60
CA ALA A 283 -1.05 22.95 -14.04
C ALA A 283 -1.74 22.86 -12.67
N THR A 284 -2.59 21.85 -12.49
CA THR A 284 -3.36 21.59 -11.26
C THR A 284 -3.21 20.12 -10.85
N ASP A 285 -3.62 19.82 -9.62
CA ASP A 285 -3.80 18.42 -9.21
C ASP A 285 -4.87 17.76 -10.09
N THR A 286 -4.70 16.46 -10.32
CA THR A 286 -5.60 15.62 -11.11
C THR A 286 -6.26 14.60 -10.21
N TYR A 287 -7.58 14.45 -10.33
CA TYR A 287 -8.35 13.45 -9.59
C TYR A 287 -8.97 12.48 -10.59
N CYS A 288 -8.58 11.21 -10.50
CA CYS A 288 -9.00 10.16 -11.40
C CYS A 288 -10.13 9.34 -10.78
N PRO A 289 -11.21 9.06 -11.52
CA PRO A 289 -12.34 8.30 -11.01
C PRO A 289 -11.97 6.83 -10.75
N ALA A 290 -12.78 6.20 -9.90
CA ALA A 290 -12.63 4.84 -9.40
C ALA A 290 -13.00 3.77 -10.43
#